data_AF-A0A925G739-F1
#
_entry.id   AF-A0A925G739-F1
#
_cell.length_a   1.000
_cell.length_b   1.000
_cell.length_c   1.000
_cell.angle_alpha   90.00
_cell.angle_beta   90.00
_cell.angle_gamma   90.00
#
_symmetry.space_group_name_H-M   'P 1'
#
loop_
_entity.id
_entity.type
_entity.pdbx_description
1 polymer ?
#
loop_
_entity_poly.entity_id
_entity_poly.type
_entity_poly.pdbx_seq_one_letter_code
_entity_poly.pdbx_strand_id
1 'polypeptide(L)'
;MKKIQFVFVFCLCLIGNISLCQTATTILTPKGNPVSDTYLVPEFTPSGIAARNAYVAAAYPNAIRLANASATYNCHAYAWHTVEGGNNVWLGYYTSTAEDVYWNDGSYIEESSSTYPGKVSYASDNHSAVTTAQANIFISKWGEFPLMQHEETDVPYNSSSLKFYKKAPFISGPDQFCTQRNYFVSNLPSGSTVSWVANPSSSVSIDNPNSASIYISRISDANVVLTADIITPSGNVTLTKNIYVGNPSITSSMRIEGPQQVSFYGGPYSYSVPDFPDAISYDWYVEVAGWGNYPRTANINPYATYADITFNSPGTHYITVKATTPCGEVWYDYESFEVFVSENNYMMSFNYYPNPTDNQLTVERSIDEKKSQDQTKKEYKEFEVSLLDNKGKKLRSIKSAIEQTQVVVNTTDIPDGVYFLHIKEGEKIEKKQVIIKH
;
A
#
# COMPACT_ATOMS: atom_id res chain seq x y z
N MET A 1 -13.13 48.80 -14.17
CA MET A 1 -13.48 47.37 -14.00
C MET A 1 -14.97 47.20 -14.17
N LYS A 2 -15.40 46.42 -15.18
CA LYS A 2 -16.76 45.87 -15.19
C LYS A 2 -16.78 44.79 -14.12
N LYS A 3 -17.49 45.00 -13.01
CA LYS A 3 -17.66 43.95 -11.99
C LYS A 3 -18.93 43.18 -12.35
N ILE A 4 -18.84 41.85 -12.39
CA ILE A 4 -20.03 41.02 -12.34
C ILE A 4 -20.65 41.25 -10.97
N GLN A 5 -21.84 41.83 -10.92
CA GLN A 5 -22.61 41.80 -9.68
C GLN A 5 -22.98 40.34 -9.44
N PHE A 6 -22.50 39.77 -8.32
CA PHE A 6 -22.99 38.50 -7.78
C PHE A 6 -24.44 38.69 -7.34
N VAL A 7 -25.35 38.77 -8.31
CA VAL A 7 -26.77 38.67 -8.05
C VAL A 7 -27.03 37.17 -7.88
N PHE A 8 -27.27 36.74 -6.64
CA PHE A 8 -27.99 35.50 -6.39
C PHE A 8 -29.34 35.62 -7.10
N VAL A 9 -29.41 35.15 -8.36
CA VAL A 9 -30.67 35.05 -9.08
C VAL A 9 -31.43 33.91 -8.43
N PHE A 10 -32.19 34.24 -7.39
CA PHE A 10 -33.16 33.34 -6.78
C PHE A 10 -34.32 33.21 -7.78
N CYS A 11 -34.17 32.34 -8.78
CA CYS A 11 -35.25 32.01 -9.69
C CYS A 11 -36.24 31.13 -8.92
N LEU A 12 -37.29 31.77 -8.41
CA LEU A 12 -38.39 31.11 -7.69
C LEU A 12 -39.23 30.31 -8.71
N CYS A 13 -38.77 29.10 -9.07
CA CYS A 13 -39.60 28.09 -9.71
C CYS A 13 -40.02 27.08 -8.65
N LEU A 14 -41.30 27.11 -8.27
CA LEU A 14 -41.96 26.12 -7.42
C LEU A 14 -41.99 24.76 -8.14
N ILE A 15 -40.96 23.94 -7.94
CA ILE A 15 -40.95 22.51 -8.26
C ILE A 15 -40.24 21.81 -7.10
N GLY A 16 -40.82 20.71 -6.62
CA GLY A 16 -40.48 20.02 -5.37
C GLY A 16 -38.99 19.98 -5.02
N ASN A 17 -38.66 20.50 -3.84
CA ASN A 17 -37.31 20.52 -3.28
C ASN A 17 -36.80 19.09 -3.04
N ILE A 18 -36.09 18.53 -4.01
CA ILE A 18 -34.95 17.67 -3.70
C ILE A 18 -33.81 18.66 -3.44
N SER A 19 -33.50 18.92 -2.16
CA SER A 19 -32.27 19.65 -1.81
C SER A 19 -31.09 18.79 -2.24
N LEU A 20 -30.60 19.02 -3.46
CA LEU A 20 -29.30 18.54 -3.88
C LEU A 20 -28.27 19.35 -3.07
N CYS A 21 -27.89 18.80 -1.92
CA CYS A 21 -26.90 19.42 -1.04
C CYS A 21 -25.50 19.15 -1.61
N GLN A 22 -24.61 20.13 -1.46
CA GLN A 22 -23.18 19.90 -1.68
C GLN A 22 -22.65 18.82 -0.73
N THR A 23 -21.69 18.03 -1.20
CA THR A 23 -21.05 16.98 -0.39
C THR A 23 -19.60 17.34 -0.15
N ALA A 24 -19.17 17.38 1.12
CA ALA A 24 -17.77 17.62 1.46
C ALA A 24 -16.88 16.50 0.88
N THR A 25 -15.73 16.88 0.35
CA THR A 25 -14.70 15.96 -0.14
C THR A 25 -13.33 16.53 0.17
N THR A 26 -12.29 15.71 0.06
CA THR A 26 -10.90 16.17 0.22
C THR A 26 -10.13 15.85 -1.05
N ILE A 27 -9.42 16.84 -1.57
CA ILE A 27 -8.39 16.63 -2.60
C ILE A 27 -7.01 16.82 -1.96
N LEU A 28 -5.97 16.34 -2.64
CA LEU A 28 -4.59 16.46 -2.16
C LEU A 28 -3.79 17.37 -3.09
N THR A 29 -2.85 18.12 -2.53
CA THR A 29 -1.80 18.78 -3.31
C THR A 29 -0.87 17.74 -3.95
N PRO A 30 -0.01 18.15 -4.90
CA PRO A 30 1.05 17.28 -5.41
C PRO A 30 1.96 16.64 -4.34
N LYS A 31 2.14 17.29 -3.18
CA LYS A 31 2.90 16.73 -2.04
C LYS A 31 2.04 15.99 -1.01
N GLY A 32 0.75 15.80 -1.28
CA GLY A 32 -0.13 14.96 -0.47
C GLY A 32 -0.82 15.67 0.70
N ASN A 33 -0.75 17.00 0.81
CA ASN A 33 -1.46 17.72 1.86
C ASN A 33 -2.94 17.88 1.51
N PRO A 34 -3.85 17.68 2.47
CA PRO A 34 -5.29 17.79 2.22
C PRO A 34 -5.73 19.24 2.05
N VAL A 35 -6.58 19.48 1.05
CA VAL A 35 -7.32 20.73 0.86
C VAL A 35 -8.77 20.48 1.28
N SER A 36 -9.07 20.76 2.55
CA SER A 36 -10.31 20.30 3.21
C SER A 36 -11.55 21.13 2.89
N ASP A 37 -11.42 22.41 2.53
CA ASP A 37 -12.53 23.25 2.07
C ASP A 37 -12.84 22.95 0.59
N THR A 38 -13.23 21.71 0.31
CA THR A 38 -13.52 21.21 -1.03
C THR A 38 -14.85 20.46 -1.06
N TYR A 39 -15.67 20.71 -2.09
CA TYR A 39 -17.03 20.18 -2.17
C TYR A 39 -17.39 19.69 -3.57
N LEU A 40 -18.14 18.59 -3.63
CA LEU A 40 -18.89 18.19 -4.82
C LEU A 40 -20.19 18.98 -4.85
N VAL A 41 -20.34 19.83 -5.87
CA VAL A 41 -21.51 20.70 -6.04
C VAL A 41 -22.37 20.18 -7.19
N PRO A 42 -23.69 20.00 -6.99
CA PRO A 42 -24.60 19.59 -8.04
C PRO A 42 -24.61 20.57 -9.22
N GLU A 43 -24.70 20.03 -10.43
CA GLU A 43 -24.71 20.86 -11.65
C GLU A 43 -25.98 21.71 -11.78
N PHE A 44 -25.86 22.84 -12.47
CA PHE A 44 -27.00 23.66 -12.85
C PHE A 44 -27.93 22.96 -13.83
N THR A 45 -29.16 23.47 -13.91
CA THR A 45 -30.06 23.13 -15.02
C THR A 45 -29.47 23.60 -16.36
N PRO A 46 -29.80 22.95 -17.48
CA PRO A 46 -29.36 23.39 -18.81
C PRO A 46 -29.68 24.86 -19.12
N SER A 47 -30.85 25.35 -18.67
CA SER A 47 -31.23 26.75 -18.83
C SER A 47 -30.38 27.68 -17.96
N GLY A 48 -30.04 27.28 -16.73
CA GLY A 48 -29.14 28.02 -15.85
C GLY A 48 -27.72 28.12 -16.42
N ILE A 49 -27.24 27.06 -17.09
CA ILE A 49 -25.96 27.07 -17.81
C ILE A 49 -26.03 28.06 -18.99
N ALA A 50 -27.08 27.98 -19.81
CA ALA A 50 -27.26 28.85 -20.98
C ALA A 50 -27.35 30.34 -20.60
N ALA A 51 -28.06 30.68 -19.52
CA ALA A 51 -28.20 32.05 -19.06
C ALA A 51 -26.86 32.66 -18.62
N ARG A 52 -26.07 31.93 -17.82
CA ARG A 52 -24.74 32.37 -17.38
C ARG A 52 -23.75 32.53 -18.54
N ASN A 53 -23.80 31.59 -19.48
CA ASN A 53 -23.06 31.64 -20.72
C ASN A 53 -23.37 32.92 -21.53
N ALA A 54 -24.66 33.25 -21.70
CA ALA A 54 -25.09 34.42 -22.45
C ALA A 54 -24.70 35.73 -21.76
N TYR A 55 -24.83 35.78 -20.43
CA TYR A 55 -24.43 36.94 -19.63
C TYR A 55 -22.94 37.28 -19.81
N VAL A 56 -22.06 36.27 -19.69
CA VAL A 56 -20.62 36.48 -19.84
C VAL A 56 -20.25 36.92 -21.25
N ALA A 57 -20.84 36.30 -22.28
CA ALA A 57 -20.59 36.67 -23.68
C ALA A 57 -20.97 38.14 -23.97
N ALA A 58 -22.04 38.65 -23.34
CA ALA A 58 -22.44 40.04 -23.50
C ALA A 58 -21.55 41.02 -22.72
N ALA A 59 -21.12 40.64 -21.51
CA ALA A 59 -20.35 41.52 -20.63
C ALA A 59 -18.86 41.63 -21.02
N TYR A 60 -18.28 40.51 -21.49
CA TYR A 60 -16.85 40.33 -21.83
C TYR A 60 -16.71 39.79 -23.27
N PRO A 61 -17.05 40.58 -24.29
CA PRO A 61 -17.05 40.12 -25.68
C PRO A 61 -15.67 39.81 -26.26
N ASN A 62 -14.58 40.26 -25.61
CA ASN A 62 -13.21 39.98 -26.03
C ASN A 62 -12.66 38.67 -25.42
N ALA A 63 -13.32 38.13 -24.40
CA ALA A 63 -12.96 36.85 -23.79
C ALA A 63 -13.54 35.67 -24.59
N ILE A 64 -12.77 34.60 -24.73
CA ILE A 64 -13.14 33.41 -25.49
C ILE A 64 -13.62 32.33 -24.52
N ARG A 65 -14.87 31.88 -24.68
CA ARG A 65 -15.40 30.76 -23.89
C ARG A 65 -14.82 29.43 -24.37
N LEU A 66 -14.13 28.73 -23.48
CA LEU A 66 -13.55 27.40 -23.72
C LEU A 66 -14.46 26.26 -23.27
N ALA A 67 -15.23 26.47 -22.21
CA ALA A 67 -16.22 25.51 -21.73
C ALA A 67 -17.42 26.24 -21.11
N ASN A 68 -18.57 25.58 -21.02
CA ASN A 68 -19.80 26.15 -20.48
C ASN A 68 -19.68 26.53 -18.99
N ALA A 69 -20.59 27.39 -18.53
CA ALA A 69 -20.84 27.57 -17.10
C ALA A 69 -21.12 26.23 -16.42
N SER A 70 -20.63 26.07 -15.20
CA SER A 70 -20.78 24.85 -14.42
C SER A 70 -20.65 25.19 -12.94
N ALA A 71 -21.54 24.62 -12.13
CA ALA A 71 -21.49 24.67 -10.67
C ALA A 71 -20.46 23.69 -10.10
N THR A 72 -20.08 22.67 -10.87
CA THR A 72 -19.29 21.53 -10.36
C THR A 72 -17.85 21.89 -10.04
N TYR A 73 -17.35 23.04 -10.53
CA TYR A 73 -16.01 23.53 -10.25
C TYR A 73 -15.85 25.03 -10.48
N ASN A 74 -14.88 25.62 -9.78
CA ASN A 74 -14.59 27.06 -9.81
C ASN A 74 -13.15 27.37 -10.30
N CYS A 75 -12.75 28.64 -10.22
CA CYS A 75 -11.42 29.13 -10.61
C CYS A 75 -10.28 28.38 -9.94
N HIS A 76 -10.33 28.26 -8.61
CA HIS A 76 -9.27 27.63 -7.83
C HIS A 76 -9.13 26.14 -8.16
N ALA A 77 -10.26 25.41 -8.22
CA ALA A 77 -10.24 24.02 -8.63
C ALA A 77 -9.69 23.84 -10.05
N TYR A 78 -10.11 24.69 -11.00
CA TYR A 78 -9.58 24.63 -12.36
C TYR A 78 -8.06 24.82 -12.38
N ALA A 79 -7.56 25.87 -11.74
CA ALA A 79 -6.16 26.23 -11.76
C ALA A 79 -5.27 25.21 -11.05
N TRP A 80 -5.67 24.76 -9.86
CA TRP A 80 -4.80 23.99 -8.96
C TRP A 80 -5.02 22.48 -9.00
N HIS A 81 -6.14 22.01 -9.57
CA HIS A 81 -6.53 20.60 -9.54
C HIS A 81 -6.97 20.06 -10.91
N THR A 82 -8.02 20.62 -11.51
CA THR A 82 -8.67 20.06 -12.71
C THR A 82 -7.78 20.10 -13.94
N VAL A 83 -7.03 21.20 -14.17
CA VAL A 83 -6.10 21.31 -15.31
C VAL A 83 -4.97 20.29 -15.25
N GLU A 84 -4.71 19.70 -14.08
CA GLU A 84 -3.70 18.66 -13.88
C GLU A 84 -4.29 17.23 -13.96
N GLY A 85 -5.54 17.10 -14.42
CA GLY A 85 -6.24 15.82 -14.54
C GLY A 85 -7.11 15.46 -13.33
N GLY A 86 -7.22 16.37 -12.34
CA GLY A 86 -8.14 16.21 -11.22
C GLY A 86 -9.62 16.24 -11.62
N ASN A 87 -10.47 15.65 -10.79
CA ASN A 87 -11.93 15.73 -10.95
C ASN A 87 -12.49 17.15 -10.67
N ASN A 88 -13.70 17.42 -11.14
CA ASN A 88 -14.39 18.67 -10.83
C ASN A 88 -14.79 18.72 -9.36
N VAL A 89 -14.43 19.81 -8.69
CA VAL A 89 -14.79 20.14 -7.31
C VAL A 89 -14.90 21.65 -7.16
N TRP A 90 -15.66 22.13 -6.17
CA TRP A 90 -15.58 23.51 -5.71
C TRP A 90 -14.53 23.61 -4.60
N LEU A 91 -13.48 24.39 -4.84
CA LEU A 91 -12.36 24.59 -3.91
C LEU A 91 -12.49 25.99 -3.28
N GLY A 92 -12.53 26.07 -1.96
CA GLY A 92 -12.76 27.33 -1.23
C GLY A 92 -14.23 27.71 -1.20
N TYR A 93 -15.09 26.80 -0.71
CA TYR A 93 -16.52 27.09 -0.61
C TYR A 93 -16.82 28.07 0.53
N TYR A 94 -16.08 27.96 1.64
CA TYR A 94 -16.25 28.80 2.83
C TYR A 94 -15.09 29.76 3.09
N THR A 95 -13.94 29.54 2.46
CA THR A 95 -12.71 30.31 2.66
C THR A 95 -12.14 30.80 1.32
N SER A 96 -11.41 31.92 1.36
CA SER A 96 -10.74 32.53 0.20
C SER A 96 -9.24 32.22 0.13
N THR A 97 -8.78 31.23 0.89
CA THR A 97 -7.36 30.87 1.04
C THR A 97 -7.18 29.35 1.03
N ALA A 98 -8.17 28.61 0.56
CA ALA A 98 -8.15 27.15 0.58
C ALA A 98 -7.04 26.61 -0.34
N GLU A 99 -6.76 27.31 -1.43
CA GLU A 99 -5.69 26.99 -2.36
C GLU A 99 -4.29 27.32 -1.83
N ASP A 100 -4.16 28.10 -0.75
CA ASP A 100 -2.84 28.52 -0.23
C ASP A 100 -1.96 27.34 0.15
N VAL A 101 -2.59 26.23 0.53
CA VAL A 101 -1.94 24.95 0.82
C VAL A 101 -1.02 24.49 -0.33
N TYR A 102 -1.33 24.81 -1.60
CA TYR A 102 -0.52 24.41 -2.76
C TYR A 102 0.87 25.07 -2.81
N TRP A 103 1.03 26.28 -2.28
CA TRP A 103 2.34 26.93 -2.21
C TRP A 103 2.93 26.90 -0.80
N ASN A 104 2.09 26.84 0.23
CA ASN A 104 2.54 26.72 1.62
C ASN A 104 3.26 25.39 1.87
N ASP A 105 2.85 24.30 1.21
CA ASP A 105 3.58 23.03 1.28
C ASP A 105 4.74 22.90 0.28
N GLY A 106 4.91 23.91 -0.58
CA GLY A 106 5.91 23.97 -1.63
C GLY A 106 5.66 23.01 -2.79
N SER A 107 4.42 22.58 -3.05
CA SER A 107 4.03 21.93 -4.31
C SER A 107 4.17 22.89 -5.49
N TYR A 108 4.03 24.17 -5.22
CA TYR A 108 4.25 25.27 -6.15
C TYR A 108 5.16 26.34 -5.52
N ILE A 109 5.99 26.96 -6.34
CA ILE A 109 6.96 27.98 -5.95
C ILE A 109 6.53 29.31 -6.57
N GLU A 110 6.56 30.39 -5.78
CA GLU A 110 6.23 31.74 -6.25
C GLU A 110 7.35 32.24 -7.20
N GLU A 111 6.95 32.78 -8.34
CA GLU A 111 7.82 33.33 -9.37
C GLU A 111 7.68 34.86 -9.40
N SER A 112 8.78 35.57 -9.70
CA SER A 112 8.79 37.04 -9.76
C SER A 112 8.02 37.60 -10.96
N SER A 113 7.71 36.76 -11.95
CA SER A 113 7.01 37.15 -13.17
C SER A 113 6.21 35.98 -13.74
N SER A 114 5.29 36.27 -14.65
CA SER A 114 4.49 35.26 -15.33
C SER A 114 5.39 34.24 -16.07
N THR A 115 5.14 32.96 -15.83
CA THR A 115 5.82 31.85 -16.50
C THR A 115 4.81 30.93 -17.17
N TYR A 116 5.20 30.28 -18.27
CA TYR A 116 4.39 29.27 -18.94
C TYR A 116 5.11 27.92 -19.00
N PRO A 117 4.44 26.81 -18.63
CA PRO A 117 3.16 26.76 -17.94
C PRO A 117 3.28 27.25 -16.49
N GLY A 118 2.24 27.95 -15.99
CA GLY A 118 2.21 28.52 -14.65
C GLY A 118 0.79 28.74 -14.13
N LYS A 119 0.68 29.02 -12.84
CA LYS A 119 -0.56 29.36 -12.13
C LYS A 119 -0.52 30.83 -11.73
N VAL A 120 -1.69 31.42 -11.60
CA VAL A 120 -1.88 32.82 -11.20
C VAL A 120 -2.84 32.85 -10.02
N SER A 121 -2.44 33.49 -8.92
CA SER A 121 -3.34 33.89 -7.85
C SER A 121 -3.54 35.40 -7.90
N TYR A 122 -4.79 35.83 -7.88
CA TYR A 122 -5.14 37.25 -7.90
C TYR A 122 -5.08 37.78 -6.47
N ALA A 123 -3.92 38.17 -5.96
CA ALA A 123 -3.76 38.60 -4.55
C ALA A 123 -4.65 39.79 -4.13
N SER A 124 -5.22 40.53 -5.08
CA SER A 124 -6.20 41.60 -4.82
C SER A 124 -7.68 41.17 -4.90
N ASP A 125 -7.98 39.88 -5.09
CA ASP A 125 -9.33 39.31 -5.15
C ASP A 125 -9.35 37.80 -4.81
N ASN A 126 -10.51 37.16 -4.80
CA ASN A 126 -10.60 35.70 -4.64
C ASN A 126 -10.70 35.03 -6.03
N HIS A 127 -9.56 34.90 -6.72
CA HIS A 127 -9.52 34.32 -8.07
C HIS A 127 -8.19 33.64 -8.39
N SER A 128 -8.28 32.62 -9.24
CA SER A 128 -7.13 31.85 -9.73
C SER A 128 -7.25 31.58 -11.22
N ALA A 129 -6.11 31.55 -11.90
CA ALA A 129 -6.01 31.27 -13.32
C ALA A 129 -4.78 30.43 -13.65
N VAL A 130 -4.67 30.01 -14.91
CA VAL A 130 -3.43 29.47 -15.47
C VAL A 130 -2.93 30.35 -16.60
N THR A 131 -1.61 30.39 -16.78
CA THR A 131 -1.00 31.13 -17.88
C THR A 131 -1.13 30.37 -19.20
N THR A 132 -0.99 31.09 -20.31
CA THR A 132 -0.88 30.50 -21.65
C THR A 132 0.49 30.78 -22.26
N ALA A 133 0.77 30.19 -23.42
CA ALA A 133 1.98 30.49 -24.18
C ALA A 133 2.03 31.95 -24.68
N GLN A 134 0.88 32.63 -24.73
CA GLN A 134 0.79 34.05 -25.07
C GLN A 134 0.85 34.89 -23.79
N ALA A 135 1.76 35.88 -23.78
CA ALA A 135 1.90 36.81 -22.67
C ALA A 135 0.58 37.53 -22.35
N ASN A 136 0.29 37.69 -21.06
CA ASN A 136 -0.89 38.38 -20.51
C ASN A 136 -2.25 37.77 -20.91
N ILE A 137 -2.25 36.58 -21.50
CA ILE A 137 -3.46 35.79 -21.76
C ILE A 137 -3.52 34.66 -20.76
N PHE A 138 -4.62 34.60 -20.00
CA PHE A 138 -4.86 33.58 -18.97
C PHE A 138 -6.11 32.77 -19.29
N ILE A 139 -6.19 31.59 -18.69
CA ILE A 139 -7.38 30.75 -18.71
C ILE A 139 -7.89 30.57 -17.28
N SER A 140 -9.17 30.84 -17.05
CA SER A 140 -9.80 30.62 -15.74
C SER A 140 -11.29 30.38 -15.83
N LYS A 141 -11.84 29.63 -14.86
CA LYS A 141 -13.28 29.66 -14.58
C LYS A 141 -13.60 30.95 -13.86
N TRP A 142 -14.72 31.59 -14.14
CA TRP A 142 -15.13 32.77 -13.38
C TRP A 142 -16.16 32.40 -12.30
N GLY A 143 -15.69 31.73 -11.23
CA GLY A 143 -16.58 31.16 -10.22
C GLY A 143 -17.51 30.11 -10.85
N GLU A 144 -18.83 30.31 -10.73
CA GLU A 144 -19.85 29.46 -11.36
C GLU A 144 -20.06 29.71 -12.87
N PHE A 145 -19.48 30.79 -13.40
CA PHE A 145 -19.57 31.17 -14.82
C PHE A 145 -18.61 30.33 -15.69
N PRO A 146 -18.62 30.50 -17.03
CA PRO A 146 -17.90 29.63 -17.95
C PRO A 146 -16.37 29.63 -17.76
N LEU A 147 -15.71 28.64 -18.38
CA LEU A 147 -14.26 28.64 -18.53
C LEU A 147 -13.89 29.59 -19.66
N MET A 148 -13.06 30.58 -19.37
CA MET A 148 -12.72 31.66 -20.30
C MET A 148 -11.21 31.73 -20.53
N GLN A 149 -10.81 31.97 -21.76
CA GLN A 149 -9.52 32.53 -22.11
C GLN A 149 -9.69 34.04 -22.25
N HIS A 150 -8.86 34.83 -21.58
CA HIS A 150 -9.03 36.28 -21.51
C HIS A 150 -7.69 37.00 -21.30
N GLU A 151 -7.66 38.29 -21.61
CA GLU A 151 -6.56 39.15 -21.17
C GLU A 151 -6.58 39.32 -19.65
N GLU A 152 -5.41 39.54 -19.05
CA GLU A 152 -5.22 39.75 -17.61
C GLU A 152 -6.22 40.74 -17.00
N THR A 153 -6.55 41.82 -17.73
CA THR A 153 -7.43 42.91 -17.27
C THR A 153 -8.87 42.80 -17.77
N ASP A 154 -9.16 41.93 -18.74
CA ASP A 154 -10.52 41.68 -19.26
C ASP A 154 -11.18 40.53 -18.49
N VAL A 155 -11.35 40.76 -17.19
CA VAL A 155 -11.77 39.75 -16.22
C VAL A 155 -12.70 40.40 -15.18
N PRO A 156 -13.67 39.65 -14.61
CA PRO A 156 -14.57 40.20 -13.58
C PRO A 156 -13.95 40.43 -12.20
N TYR A 157 -12.66 40.09 -12.02
CA TYR A 157 -11.93 40.14 -10.77
C TYR A 157 -10.90 41.29 -10.76
N ASN A 158 -10.49 41.74 -9.57
CA ASN A 158 -9.44 42.75 -9.44
C ASN A 158 -8.06 42.15 -9.75
N SER A 159 -7.48 42.52 -10.89
CA SER A 159 -6.15 42.09 -11.35
C SER A 159 -5.01 43.03 -10.95
N SER A 160 -5.23 44.00 -10.04
CA SER A 160 -4.21 45.00 -9.66
C SER A 160 -2.96 44.41 -9.00
N SER A 161 -3.08 43.22 -8.40
CA SER A 161 -1.97 42.49 -7.79
C SER A 161 -2.10 41.01 -8.12
N LEU A 162 -1.10 40.49 -8.84
CA LEU A 162 -1.01 39.10 -9.23
C LEU A 162 0.23 38.45 -8.62
N LYS A 163 0.08 37.18 -8.25
CA LYS A 163 1.17 36.30 -7.89
C LYS A 163 1.25 35.16 -8.88
N PHE A 164 2.46 34.84 -9.31
CA PHE A 164 2.72 33.78 -10.27
C PHE A 164 3.34 32.60 -9.57
N TYR A 165 2.95 31.39 -9.97
CA TYR A 165 3.47 30.18 -9.38
C TYR A 165 3.82 29.16 -10.45
N LYS A 166 4.88 28.41 -10.21
CA LYS A 166 5.28 27.27 -11.04
C LYS A 166 5.30 26.01 -10.19
N LYS A 167 4.92 24.89 -10.79
CA LYS A 167 4.96 23.59 -10.11
C LYS A 167 6.40 23.28 -9.70
N ALA A 168 6.60 22.90 -8.44
CA ALA A 168 7.91 22.62 -7.90
C ALA A 168 8.56 21.42 -8.63
N PRO A 169 9.89 21.40 -8.76
CA PRO A 169 10.60 20.25 -9.29
C PRO A 169 10.51 19.07 -8.33
N PHE A 170 10.49 17.85 -8.87
CA PHE A 170 10.49 16.61 -8.10
C PHE A 170 11.28 15.52 -8.81
N ILE A 171 11.82 14.56 -8.05
CA ILE A 171 12.49 13.38 -8.61
C ILE A 171 11.43 12.39 -9.08
N SER A 172 11.46 12.07 -10.37
CA SER A 172 10.61 11.07 -11.00
C SER A 172 11.40 9.80 -11.29
N GLY A 173 10.76 8.66 -11.04
CA GLY A 173 11.31 7.32 -11.18
C GLY A 173 10.58 6.34 -10.26
N PRO A 174 10.79 5.03 -10.45
CA PRO A 174 10.15 4.01 -9.62
C PRO A 174 10.65 4.09 -8.17
N ASP A 175 9.85 3.60 -7.22
CA ASP A 175 10.28 3.48 -5.82
C ASP A 175 11.14 2.23 -5.59
N GLN A 176 11.13 1.26 -6.52
CA GLN A 176 11.92 0.03 -6.43
C GLN A 176 12.44 -0.45 -7.79
N PHE A 177 13.64 -1.03 -7.81
CA PHE A 177 14.16 -1.74 -8.97
C PHE A 177 15.23 -2.78 -8.65
N CYS A 178 15.38 -3.76 -9.54
CA CYS A 178 16.26 -4.91 -9.31
C CYS A 178 17.69 -4.70 -9.83
N THR A 179 17.84 -4.13 -11.03
CA THR A 179 19.16 -3.99 -11.68
C THR A 179 19.48 -2.54 -11.97
N GLN A 180 18.66 -1.89 -12.78
CA GLN A 180 18.93 -0.55 -13.25
C GLN A 180 17.66 0.20 -13.68
N ARG A 181 17.62 1.52 -13.46
CA ARG A 181 16.49 2.39 -13.86
C ARG A 181 16.93 3.82 -14.15
N ASN A 182 16.06 4.50 -14.91
CA ASN A 182 16.15 5.94 -15.16
C ASN A 182 15.48 6.72 -14.04
N TYR A 183 16.12 7.83 -13.65
CA TYR A 183 15.51 8.87 -12.82
C TYR A 183 15.73 10.23 -13.48
N PHE A 184 14.79 11.15 -13.28
CA PHE A 184 14.89 12.50 -13.84
C PHE A 184 14.24 13.53 -12.93
N VAL A 185 14.71 14.78 -13.00
CA VAL A 185 14.04 15.90 -12.34
C VAL A 185 12.91 16.38 -13.24
N SER A 186 11.68 16.15 -12.83
CA SER A 186 10.50 16.72 -13.47
C SER A 186 10.33 18.18 -13.10
N ASN A 187 9.75 18.98 -13.99
CA ASN A 187 9.55 20.43 -13.82
C ASN A 187 10.85 21.22 -13.53
N LEU A 188 12.00 20.75 -14.03
CA LEU A 188 13.27 21.45 -13.86
C LEU A 188 13.18 22.89 -14.41
N PRO A 189 13.49 23.92 -13.62
CA PRO A 189 13.47 25.30 -14.11
C PRO A 189 14.50 25.53 -15.23
N SER A 190 14.17 26.39 -16.19
CA SER A 190 15.06 26.70 -17.30
C SER A 190 16.36 27.32 -16.81
N GLY A 191 17.50 26.94 -17.40
CA GLY A 191 18.82 27.42 -17.00
C GLY A 191 19.35 26.83 -15.69
N SER A 192 18.67 25.83 -15.11
CA SER A 192 19.15 25.14 -13.91
C SER A 192 20.21 24.10 -14.24
N THR A 193 21.12 23.86 -13.29
CA THR A 193 21.99 22.69 -13.27
C THR A 193 21.53 21.72 -12.19
N VAL A 194 21.83 20.44 -12.37
CA VAL A 194 21.48 19.38 -11.42
C VAL A 194 22.74 18.59 -11.08
N SER A 195 22.90 18.22 -9.81
CA SER A 195 23.91 17.28 -9.34
C SER A 195 23.24 16.20 -8.51
N TRP A 196 23.55 14.94 -8.77
CA TRP A 196 22.94 13.79 -8.08
C TRP A 196 23.93 13.09 -7.15
N VAL A 197 23.44 12.71 -5.98
CA VAL A 197 24.17 11.86 -5.03
C VAL A 197 23.24 10.79 -4.46
N ALA A 198 23.80 9.64 -4.10
CA ALA A 198 23.07 8.55 -3.46
C ALA A 198 23.68 8.26 -2.08
N ASN A 199 22.82 7.93 -1.12
CA ASN A 199 23.23 7.48 0.20
C ASN A 199 22.51 6.17 0.57
N PRO A 200 23.22 5.08 0.87
CA PRO A 200 24.68 4.92 0.81
C PRO A 200 25.21 4.90 -0.64
N SER A 201 26.32 5.60 -0.90
CA SER A 201 26.91 5.68 -2.25
C SER A 201 27.55 4.37 -2.71
N SER A 202 27.81 3.43 -1.80
CA SER A 202 28.34 2.10 -2.11
C SER A 202 27.31 1.14 -2.69
N SER A 203 26.02 1.47 -2.64
CA SER A 203 24.94 0.55 -3.06
C SER A 203 24.48 0.76 -4.49
N VAL A 204 24.78 1.90 -5.09
CA VAL A 204 24.43 2.21 -6.49
C VAL A 204 25.53 3.02 -7.19
N SER A 205 25.64 2.87 -8.50
CA SER A 205 26.39 3.79 -9.36
C SER A 205 25.42 4.71 -10.12
N ILE A 206 25.81 5.98 -10.29
CA ILE A 206 25.04 6.98 -11.04
C ILE A 206 25.82 7.34 -12.30
N ASP A 207 25.21 7.11 -13.47
CA ASP A 207 25.76 7.56 -14.74
C ASP A 207 25.28 8.98 -15.06
N ASN A 208 26.22 9.81 -15.53
CA ASN A 208 25.99 11.22 -15.86
C ASN A 208 25.38 12.02 -14.69
N PRO A 209 26.00 12.05 -13.50
CA PRO A 209 25.41 12.63 -12.27
C PRO A 209 25.14 14.14 -12.33
N ASN A 210 25.50 14.82 -13.42
CA ASN A 210 25.24 16.25 -13.64
C ASN A 210 24.15 16.52 -14.69
N SER A 211 23.34 15.52 -15.02
CA SER A 211 22.28 15.58 -16.03
C SER A 211 20.89 15.69 -15.39
N ALA A 212 19.95 16.30 -16.11
CA ALA A 212 18.54 16.34 -15.69
C ALA A 212 17.91 14.92 -15.65
N SER A 213 18.47 13.98 -16.40
CA SER A 213 18.12 12.56 -16.40
C SER A 213 19.38 11.73 -16.18
N ILE A 214 19.31 10.82 -15.23
CA ILE A 214 20.40 9.92 -14.85
C ILE A 214 20.01 8.46 -15.01
N TYR A 215 21.03 7.62 -15.09
CA TYR A 215 20.90 6.18 -14.98
C TYR A 215 21.43 5.72 -13.62
N ILE A 216 20.69 4.90 -12.91
CA ILE A 216 21.14 4.32 -11.65
C ILE A 216 21.22 2.81 -11.80
N SER A 217 22.37 2.25 -11.47
CA SER A 217 22.65 0.81 -11.50
C SER A 217 22.94 0.29 -10.09
N ARG A 218 22.39 -0.87 -9.76
CA ARG A 218 22.60 -1.56 -8.49
C ARG A 218 24.04 -2.05 -8.38
N ILE A 219 24.67 -1.78 -7.24
CA ILE A 219 25.91 -2.43 -6.78
C ILE A 219 25.57 -3.46 -5.70
N SER A 220 24.73 -3.10 -4.74
CA SER A 220 24.26 -3.98 -3.65
C SER A 220 22.80 -3.70 -3.32
N ASP A 221 22.17 -4.64 -2.62
CA ASP A 221 20.81 -4.47 -2.13
C ASP A 221 20.80 -3.44 -0.98
N ALA A 222 19.91 -2.45 -1.06
CA ALA A 222 19.81 -1.40 -0.04
C ALA A 222 18.56 -0.53 -0.19
N ASN A 223 18.18 0.09 0.93
CA ASN A 223 17.43 1.34 0.92
C ASN A 223 18.39 2.50 0.61
N VAL A 224 18.13 3.25 -0.46
CA VAL A 224 18.95 4.38 -0.90
C VAL A 224 18.13 5.66 -0.85
N VAL A 225 18.71 6.72 -0.27
CA VAL A 225 18.22 8.08 -0.43
C VAL A 225 18.91 8.68 -1.65
N LEU A 226 18.14 8.91 -2.71
CA LEU A 226 18.58 9.60 -3.90
C LEU A 226 18.35 11.10 -3.73
N THR A 227 19.39 11.90 -3.87
CA THR A 227 19.34 13.35 -3.71
C THR A 227 19.70 14.04 -5.02
N ALA A 228 18.91 15.03 -5.41
CA ALA A 228 19.21 15.92 -6.53
C ALA A 228 19.33 17.36 -6.01
N ASP A 229 20.53 17.93 -6.11
CA ASP A 229 20.79 19.33 -5.84
C ASP A 229 20.64 20.14 -7.13
N ILE A 230 19.71 21.08 -7.13
CA ILE A 230 19.37 21.93 -8.26
C ILE A 230 19.85 23.34 -7.95
N ILE A 231 20.72 23.86 -8.81
CA ILE A 231 21.15 25.26 -8.76
C ILE A 231 20.35 26.01 -9.82
N THR A 232 19.58 27.01 -9.38
CA THR A 232 18.82 27.89 -10.27
C THR A 232 19.32 29.33 -10.13
N PRO A 233 19.04 30.21 -11.11
CA PRO A 233 19.34 31.63 -10.97
C PRO A 233 18.67 32.31 -9.76
N SER A 234 17.55 31.76 -9.28
CA SER A 234 16.77 32.30 -8.17
C SER A 234 17.06 31.64 -6.81
N GLY A 235 17.91 30.61 -6.77
CA GLY A 235 18.30 29.93 -5.53
C GLY A 235 18.56 28.43 -5.72
N ASN A 236 18.99 27.77 -4.65
CA ASN A 236 19.27 26.34 -4.65
C ASN A 236 18.09 25.56 -4.07
N VAL A 237 17.76 24.42 -4.68
CA VAL A 237 16.71 23.49 -4.24
C VAL A 237 17.31 22.09 -4.13
N THR A 238 17.11 21.43 -2.99
CA THR A 238 17.50 20.03 -2.80
C THR A 238 16.26 19.17 -2.76
N LEU A 239 16.24 18.13 -3.59
CA LEU A 239 15.18 17.13 -3.64
C LEU A 239 15.71 15.78 -3.14
N THR A 240 14.87 15.01 -2.47
CA THR A 240 15.19 13.66 -2.04
C THR A 240 14.10 12.67 -2.43
N LYS A 241 14.48 11.43 -2.71
CA LYS A 241 13.59 10.29 -2.94
C LYS A 241 14.17 9.04 -2.31
N ASN A 242 13.39 8.35 -1.50
CA ASN A 242 13.75 7.02 -1.00
C ASN A 242 13.46 6.00 -2.09
N ILE A 243 14.46 5.18 -2.42
CA ILE A 243 14.37 4.11 -3.42
C ILE A 243 14.87 2.80 -2.83
N TYR A 244 14.21 1.71 -3.17
CA TYR A 244 14.63 0.36 -2.83
C TYR A 244 15.35 -0.28 -4.00
N VAL A 245 16.55 -0.82 -3.77
CA VAL A 245 17.34 -1.46 -4.81
C VAL A 245 17.59 -2.91 -4.45
N GLY A 246 17.25 -3.83 -5.35
CA GLY A 246 17.39 -5.27 -5.13
C GLY A 246 16.27 -5.90 -4.31
N ASN A 247 16.60 -6.86 -3.42
CA ASN A 247 15.66 -7.52 -2.51
C ASN A 247 15.71 -6.95 -1.09
N PRO A 248 14.56 -6.69 -0.43
CA PRO A 248 14.48 -6.31 0.99
C PRO A 248 15.43 -7.15 1.86
N SER A 249 16.14 -6.52 2.79
CA SER A 249 16.92 -7.28 3.77
C SER A 249 15.97 -8.07 4.66
N ILE A 250 16.27 -9.35 4.87
CA ILE A 250 15.61 -10.17 5.89
C ILE A 250 15.96 -9.58 7.26
N THR A 251 14.93 -9.29 8.05
CA THR A 251 15.09 -8.81 9.42
C THR A 251 14.98 -9.98 10.40
N SER A 252 15.42 -9.81 11.65
CA SER A 252 15.32 -10.84 12.69
C SER A 252 13.87 -11.23 13.06
N SER A 253 12.87 -10.47 12.62
CA SER A 253 11.45 -10.82 12.72
C SER A 253 10.99 -11.76 11.61
N MET A 254 11.76 -11.93 10.53
CA MET A 254 11.47 -12.79 9.39
C MET A 254 12.17 -14.15 9.57
N ARG A 255 11.68 -14.94 10.53
CA ARG A 255 12.18 -16.29 10.84
C ARG A 255 11.12 -17.35 10.54
N ILE A 256 11.56 -18.60 10.43
CA ILE A 256 10.67 -19.75 10.36
C ILE A 256 10.02 -19.94 11.73
N GLU A 257 8.70 -20.02 11.77
CA GLU A 257 7.90 -20.29 12.96
C GLU A 257 7.35 -21.71 12.92
N GLY A 258 7.43 -22.42 14.04
CA GLY A 258 6.93 -23.78 14.16
C GLY A 258 7.47 -24.48 15.40
N PRO A 259 7.23 -25.79 15.54
CA PRO A 259 7.75 -26.59 16.65
C PRO A 259 9.28 -26.52 16.75
N GLN A 260 9.77 -26.10 17.93
CA GLN A 260 11.19 -25.98 18.25
C GLN A 260 11.83 -27.33 18.64
N GLN A 261 11.00 -28.33 18.94
CA GLN A 261 11.40 -29.71 19.19
C GLN A 261 10.36 -30.65 18.63
N VAL A 262 10.83 -31.76 18.05
CA VAL A 262 9.97 -32.78 17.47
C VAL A 262 10.22 -34.09 18.23
N SER A 263 9.33 -34.40 19.17
CA SER A 263 9.51 -35.56 20.06
C SER A 263 9.47 -36.91 19.34
N PHE A 264 8.96 -36.97 18.11
CA PHE A 264 8.76 -38.21 17.36
C PHE A 264 8.99 -37.98 15.86
N TYR A 265 9.73 -38.86 15.19
CA TYR A 265 9.75 -38.88 13.72
C TYR A 265 8.36 -39.31 13.20
N GLY A 266 7.90 -38.70 12.11
CA GLY A 266 6.52 -38.74 11.62
C GLY A 266 6.03 -37.35 11.21
N GLY A 267 4.73 -37.16 11.06
CA GLY A 267 4.14 -35.88 10.67
C GLY A 267 2.63 -35.96 10.44
N PRO A 268 2.00 -34.83 10.06
CA PRO A 268 2.62 -33.55 9.71
C PRO A 268 2.91 -32.63 10.91
N TYR A 269 3.97 -31.84 10.81
CA TYR A 269 4.29 -30.71 11.68
C TYR A 269 4.22 -29.42 10.86
N SER A 270 3.42 -28.46 11.31
CA SER A 270 3.19 -27.21 10.58
C SER A 270 4.25 -26.17 10.90
N TYR A 271 4.82 -25.57 9.86
CA TYR A 271 5.74 -24.45 9.91
C TYR A 271 5.23 -23.30 9.03
N SER A 272 5.62 -22.07 9.35
CA SER A 272 5.26 -20.87 8.58
C SER A 272 6.36 -19.84 8.57
N VAL A 273 6.36 -18.96 7.58
CA VAL A 273 7.19 -17.76 7.53
C VAL A 273 6.31 -16.52 7.38
N PRO A 274 6.71 -15.35 7.90
CA PRO A 274 6.08 -14.08 7.53
C PRO A 274 6.19 -13.85 6.03
N ASP A 275 5.21 -13.19 5.43
CA ASP A 275 5.23 -12.84 4.01
C ASP A 275 6.41 -11.88 3.70
N PHE A 276 7.15 -12.17 2.64
CA PHE A 276 8.22 -11.36 2.11
C PHE A 276 7.68 -10.39 1.05
N PRO A 277 8.03 -9.10 1.10
CA PRO A 277 7.53 -8.12 0.13
C PRO A 277 7.78 -8.53 -1.33
N ASP A 278 6.72 -8.48 -2.13
CA ASP A 278 6.72 -8.86 -3.55
C ASP A 278 7.09 -10.32 -3.85
N ALA A 279 7.05 -11.23 -2.88
CA ALA A 279 7.28 -12.64 -3.14
C ALA A 279 6.19 -13.23 -4.06
N ILE A 280 6.63 -13.97 -5.07
CA ILE A 280 5.78 -14.66 -6.05
C ILE A 280 5.61 -16.14 -5.72
N SER A 281 6.53 -16.72 -4.94
CA SER A 281 6.52 -18.12 -4.52
C SER A 281 7.42 -18.35 -3.31
N TYR A 282 7.17 -19.44 -2.61
CA TYR A 282 7.94 -19.94 -1.48
C TYR A 282 8.28 -21.41 -1.69
N ASP A 283 9.56 -21.75 -1.68
CA ASP A 283 10.03 -23.13 -1.72
C ASP A 283 10.53 -23.54 -0.32
N TRP A 284 10.06 -24.68 0.19
CA TRP A 284 10.44 -25.25 1.48
C TRP A 284 11.37 -26.44 1.31
N TYR A 285 12.47 -26.46 2.05
CA TYR A 285 13.45 -27.55 2.03
C TYR A 285 13.68 -28.11 3.42
N VAL A 286 13.91 -29.43 3.49
CA VAL A 286 14.19 -30.15 4.74
C VAL A 286 15.42 -31.05 4.54
N GLU A 287 16.40 -30.88 5.41
CA GLU A 287 17.67 -31.62 5.40
C GLU A 287 17.90 -32.36 6.72
N VAL A 288 18.65 -33.47 6.69
CA VAL A 288 19.01 -34.26 7.88
C VAL A 288 20.52 -34.22 8.08
N ALA A 289 20.99 -33.88 9.29
CA ALA A 289 22.41 -33.81 9.61
C ALA A 289 23.08 -35.20 9.46
N GLY A 290 24.26 -35.23 8.81
CA GLY A 290 25.10 -36.42 8.72
C GLY A 290 24.81 -37.38 7.55
N TRP A 291 23.76 -37.13 6.75
CA TRP A 291 23.52 -37.86 5.50
C TRP A 291 23.84 -36.93 4.33
N GLY A 292 24.96 -37.19 3.65
CA GLY A 292 25.46 -36.34 2.56
C GLY A 292 24.39 -36.04 1.50
N ASN A 293 24.14 -34.74 1.30
CA ASN A 293 23.50 -34.08 0.17
C ASN A 293 22.39 -34.88 -0.55
N TYR A 294 21.17 -34.79 -0.04
CA TYR A 294 19.98 -34.77 -0.90
C TYR A 294 18.89 -33.91 -0.22
N PRO A 295 18.58 -32.70 -0.71
CA PRO A 295 17.36 -32.03 -0.33
C PRO A 295 16.19 -32.87 -0.85
N ARG A 296 15.48 -33.58 0.03
CA ARG A 296 14.16 -34.07 -0.36
C ARG A 296 13.24 -32.86 -0.35
N THR A 297 12.97 -32.34 -1.54
CA THR A 297 11.77 -31.55 -1.80
C THR A 297 10.56 -32.39 -1.39
N ALA A 298 10.06 -32.17 -0.17
CA ALA A 298 8.65 -32.39 0.03
C ALA A 298 7.96 -31.31 -0.81
N ASN A 299 7.26 -31.71 -1.88
CA ASN A 299 6.41 -30.80 -2.65
C ASN A 299 5.32 -30.29 -1.72
N ILE A 300 5.63 -29.22 -0.99
CA ILE A 300 4.72 -28.52 -0.11
C ILE A 300 4.44 -27.21 -0.83
N ASN A 301 3.19 -27.05 -1.23
CA ASN A 301 2.63 -25.98 -2.08
C ASN A 301 3.57 -24.76 -2.31
N PRO A 302 4.13 -24.58 -3.53
CA PRO A 302 5.14 -23.55 -3.83
C PRO A 302 4.62 -22.11 -3.72
N TYR A 303 3.35 -21.91 -3.35
CA TYR A 303 2.72 -20.59 -3.24
C TYR A 303 2.34 -20.23 -1.81
N ALA A 304 2.74 -21.03 -0.81
CA ALA A 304 2.30 -20.85 0.55
C ALA A 304 3.44 -20.44 1.49
N THR A 305 3.18 -19.42 2.30
CA THR A 305 3.99 -19.03 3.46
C THR A 305 3.95 -20.07 4.60
N TYR A 306 3.38 -21.25 4.37
CA TYR A 306 3.31 -22.33 5.35
C TYR A 306 3.52 -23.70 4.70
N ALA A 307 4.00 -24.64 5.51
CA ALA A 307 4.29 -25.99 5.08
C ALA A 307 4.05 -27.02 6.19
N ASP A 308 3.43 -28.14 5.81
CA ASP A 308 3.29 -29.33 6.66
C ASP A 308 4.39 -30.35 6.34
N ILE A 309 5.27 -30.59 7.31
CA ILE A 309 6.48 -31.37 7.14
C ILE A 309 6.36 -32.72 7.86
N THR A 310 6.73 -33.80 7.17
CA THR A 310 6.83 -35.15 7.74
C THR A 310 8.30 -35.57 7.82
N PHE A 311 8.77 -35.87 9.03
CA PHE A 311 10.15 -36.31 9.29
C PHE A 311 10.23 -37.83 9.21
N ASN A 312 10.94 -38.35 8.22
CA ASN A 312 10.98 -39.80 7.95
C ASN A 312 12.05 -40.56 8.76
N SER A 313 12.83 -39.85 9.58
CA SER A 313 13.90 -40.42 10.38
C SER A 313 14.12 -39.61 11.65
N PRO A 314 14.66 -40.21 12.71
CA PRO A 314 15.22 -39.48 13.85
C PRO A 314 16.53 -38.78 13.45
N GLY A 315 16.95 -37.79 14.25
CA GLY A 315 18.18 -37.02 14.08
C GLY A 315 17.94 -35.51 13.99
N THR A 316 19.02 -34.74 13.87
CA THR A 316 18.94 -33.29 13.68
C THR A 316 18.47 -32.96 12.27
N HIS A 317 17.42 -32.15 12.15
CA HIS A 317 16.89 -31.67 10.88
C HIS A 317 17.09 -30.16 10.76
N TYR A 318 17.22 -29.70 9.51
CA TYR A 318 17.26 -28.28 9.14
C TYR A 318 16.10 -27.96 8.20
N ILE A 319 15.35 -26.90 8.49
CA ILE A 319 14.35 -26.36 7.57
C ILE A 319 14.89 -25.05 6.99
N THR A 320 14.81 -24.90 5.67
CA THR A 320 15.07 -23.64 4.98
C THR A 320 13.89 -23.27 4.10
N VAL A 321 13.66 -21.96 3.95
CA VAL A 321 12.62 -21.42 3.07
C VAL A 321 13.25 -20.41 2.13
N LYS A 322 12.91 -20.51 0.85
CA LYS A 322 13.34 -19.59 -0.19
C LYS A 322 12.13 -18.86 -0.76
N ALA A 323 12.10 -17.54 -0.59
CA ALA A 323 11.17 -16.68 -1.32
C ALA A 323 11.77 -16.31 -2.68
N THR A 324 10.97 -16.41 -3.74
CA THR A 324 11.32 -15.86 -5.04
C THR A 324 10.61 -14.53 -5.21
N THR A 325 11.32 -13.49 -5.63
CA THR A 325 10.78 -12.15 -5.91
C THR A 325 11.13 -11.74 -7.35
N PRO A 326 10.55 -10.63 -7.88
CA PRO A 326 11.00 -10.04 -9.13
C PRO A 326 12.49 -9.66 -9.17
N CYS A 327 13.12 -9.44 -8.01
CA CYS A 327 14.51 -9.00 -7.90
C CYS A 327 15.51 -10.10 -7.55
N GLY A 328 15.03 -11.33 -7.35
CA GLY A 328 15.85 -12.52 -7.16
C GLY A 328 15.34 -13.40 -6.03
N GLU A 329 16.17 -14.34 -5.60
CA GLU A 329 15.84 -15.26 -4.51
C GLU A 329 16.31 -14.69 -3.16
N VAL A 330 15.53 -14.96 -2.12
CA VAL A 330 15.80 -14.54 -0.75
C VAL A 330 15.60 -15.74 0.17
N TRP A 331 16.58 -16.02 1.02
CA TRP A 331 16.63 -17.22 1.86
C TRP A 331 16.42 -16.87 3.31
N TYR A 332 15.34 -17.38 3.92
CA TYR A 332 15.14 -17.28 5.36
C TYR A 332 16.23 -18.05 6.09
N ASP A 333 16.63 -17.53 7.26
CA ASP A 333 17.56 -18.24 8.14
C ASP A 333 17.02 -19.64 8.46
N TYR A 334 17.93 -20.63 8.48
CA TYR A 334 17.55 -22.01 8.75
C TYR A 334 17.20 -22.21 10.23
N GLU A 335 16.20 -23.05 10.49
CA GLU A 335 15.89 -23.52 11.84
C GLU A 335 16.37 -24.96 12.01
N SER A 336 17.06 -25.25 13.12
CA SER A 336 17.58 -26.60 13.43
C SER A 336 16.95 -27.16 14.69
N PHE A 337 16.48 -28.41 14.64
CA PHE A 337 15.90 -29.08 15.80
C PHE A 337 16.15 -30.60 15.77
N GLU A 338 16.05 -31.22 16.94
CA GLU A 338 16.27 -32.65 17.12
C GLU A 338 14.95 -33.43 17.02
N VAL A 339 14.96 -34.51 16.23
CA VAL A 339 13.86 -35.48 16.08
C VAL A 339 14.23 -36.77 16.80
N PHE A 340 13.47 -37.16 17.82
CA PHE A 340 13.81 -38.29 18.70
C PHE A 340 13.19 -39.64 18.30
N VAL A 341 13.77 -40.75 18.82
CA VAL A 341 13.24 -42.12 18.76
C VAL A 341 12.47 -42.43 20.05
N SER A 342 11.34 -43.14 19.97
CA SER A 342 10.60 -43.57 21.16
C SER A 342 11.37 -44.61 21.98
N GLU A 343 11.50 -44.40 23.30
CA GLU A 343 12.13 -45.35 24.22
C GLU A 343 11.30 -46.60 24.54
N ASN A 344 10.08 -46.74 24.00
CA ASN A 344 9.27 -47.95 24.16
C ASN A 344 8.70 -48.40 22.83
N ASN A 345 8.78 -49.70 22.56
CA ASN A 345 8.47 -50.39 21.29
C ASN A 345 6.96 -50.37 20.89
N TYR A 346 6.19 -49.39 21.35
CA TYR A 346 4.79 -49.15 20.98
C TYR A 346 4.65 -47.68 20.56
N MET A 347 4.51 -47.44 19.25
CA MET A 347 4.27 -46.11 18.70
C MET A 347 2.76 -45.82 18.71
N MET A 348 2.29 -45.15 19.76
CA MET A 348 0.96 -44.51 19.78
C MET A 348 1.16 -42.99 19.68
N SER A 349 0.65 -42.37 18.61
CA SER A 349 0.67 -40.92 18.38
C SER A 349 -0.75 -40.41 18.10
N PHE A 350 -0.96 -39.09 18.12
CA PHE A 350 -2.22 -38.48 17.68
C PHE A 350 -2.02 -37.68 16.40
N ASN A 351 -2.78 -38.05 15.36
CA ASN A 351 -2.97 -37.26 14.16
C ASN A 351 -4.06 -36.22 14.41
N TYR A 352 -3.98 -35.07 13.75
CA TYR A 352 -5.03 -34.05 13.79
C TYR A 352 -5.21 -33.41 12.41
N TYR A 353 -6.44 -33.37 11.92
CA TYR A 353 -6.72 -32.95 10.55
C TYR A 353 -8.19 -32.55 10.33
N PRO A 354 -8.51 -31.73 9.32
CA PRO A 354 -7.56 -30.95 8.53
C PRO A 354 -6.91 -29.83 9.36
N ASN A 355 -5.73 -29.38 8.97
CA ASN A 355 -5.07 -28.18 9.51
C ASN A 355 -4.40 -27.44 8.33
N PRO A 356 -4.83 -26.23 7.94
CA PRO A 356 -5.88 -25.42 8.54
C PRO A 356 -7.26 -26.10 8.55
N THR A 357 -8.04 -25.82 9.60
CA THR A 357 -9.41 -26.30 9.76
C THR A 357 -10.40 -25.16 9.53
N ASP A 358 -11.53 -25.48 8.90
CA ASP A 358 -12.68 -24.58 8.77
C ASP A 358 -13.68 -24.89 9.90
N ASN A 359 -14.61 -25.83 9.67
CA ASN A 359 -15.70 -26.09 10.61
C ASN A 359 -15.40 -27.15 11.68
N GLN A 360 -14.43 -28.04 11.42
CA GLN A 360 -14.13 -29.15 12.33
C GLN A 360 -12.68 -29.64 12.24
N LEU A 361 -12.08 -29.85 13.41
CA LEU A 361 -10.77 -30.49 13.58
C LEU A 361 -10.97 -31.90 14.15
N THR A 362 -10.49 -32.90 13.45
CA THR A 362 -10.47 -34.29 13.93
C THR A 362 -9.15 -34.56 14.64
N VAL A 363 -9.19 -35.26 15.77
CA VAL A 363 -8.01 -35.79 16.48
C VAL A 363 -8.15 -37.30 16.58
N GLU A 364 -7.20 -38.03 16.05
CA GLU A 364 -7.25 -39.49 15.90
C GLU A 364 -5.95 -40.15 16.40
N ARG A 365 -6.09 -41.18 17.21
CA ARG A 365 -4.98 -42.01 17.68
C ARG A 365 -4.47 -42.90 16.54
N SER A 366 -3.19 -42.80 16.21
CA SER A 366 -2.47 -43.61 15.23
C SER A 366 -1.62 -44.68 15.90
N ILE A 367 -1.51 -45.86 15.26
CA ILE A 367 -0.73 -47.01 15.72
C ILE A 367 0.11 -47.52 14.54
N ASP A 368 1.41 -47.70 14.74
CA ASP A 368 2.26 -48.37 13.76
C ASP A 368 2.30 -49.89 14.03
N GLU A 369 1.60 -50.68 13.20
CA GLU A 369 1.34 -52.11 13.47
C GLU A 369 2.52 -53.04 13.13
N LYS A 370 3.61 -52.55 12.53
CA LYS A 370 4.69 -53.40 11.99
C LYS A 370 5.66 -54.02 13.02
N LYS A 371 5.42 -53.89 14.33
CA LYS A 371 6.30 -54.47 15.38
C LYS A 371 5.56 -55.17 16.54
N SER A 372 4.31 -55.61 16.37
CA SER A 372 3.65 -56.43 17.38
C SER A 372 3.64 -57.90 16.98
N GLN A 373 4.60 -58.68 17.48
CA GLN A 373 4.56 -60.14 17.44
C GLN A 373 3.84 -60.76 18.66
N ASP A 374 3.24 -59.93 19.52
CA ASP A 374 2.57 -60.39 20.74
C ASP A 374 1.13 -59.86 20.81
N GLN A 375 0.17 -60.78 20.67
CA GLN A 375 -1.27 -60.54 20.74
C GLN A 375 -1.75 -60.33 22.19
N THR A 376 -1.17 -59.37 22.90
CA THR A 376 -1.76 -58.90 24.17
C THR A 376 -2.79 -57.80 23.87
N LYS A 377 -3.99 -57.91 24.48
CA LYS A 377 -5.12 -56.99 24.30
C LYS A 377 -4.66 -55.53 24.41
N LYS A 378 -4.90 -54.73 23.36
CA LYS A 378 -4.66 -53.28 23.35
C LYS A 378 -5.62 -52.62 24.35
N GLU A 379 -5.11 -52.17 25.50
CA GLU A 379 -5.92 -51.43 26.49
C GLU A 379 -5.76 -49.93 26.26
N TYR A 380 -6.79 -49.30 25.69
CA TYR A 380 -6.78 -47.88 25.36
C TYR A 380 -7.28 -47.03 26.51
N LYS A 381 -6.50 -46.04 26.91
CA LYS A 381 -6.91 -45.06 27.93
C LYS A 381 -7.76 -43.96 27.31
N GLU A 382 -8.51 -43.27 28.17
CA GLU A 382 -9.14 -41.99 27.80
C GLU A 382 -8.08 -40.91 27.53
N PHE A 383 -8.37 -40.02 26.59
CA PHE A 383 -7.56 -38.83 26.33
C PHE A 383 -8.43 -37.57 26.27
N GLU A 384 -7.87 -36.41 26.62
CA GLU A 384 -8.55 -35.11 26.58
C GLU A 384 -7.89 -34.22 25.53
N VAL A 385 -8.68 -33.70 24.60
CA VAL A 385 -8.29 -32.71 23.61
C VAL A 385 -8.77 -31.34 24.06
N SER A 386 -7.87 -30.39 24.22
CA SER A 386 -8.15 -28.99 24.55
C SER A 386 -7.64 -28.07 23.44
N LEU A 387 -8.47 -27.15 22.96
CA LEU A 387 -8.06 -26.08 22.04
C LEU A 387 -7.94 -24.77 22.82
N LEU A 388 -6.82 -24.06 22.68
CA LEU A 388 -6.49 -22.87 23.45
C LEU A 388 -6.08 -21.70 22.54
N ASP A 389 -6.36 -20.47 22.99
CA ASP A 389 -5.85 -19.25 22.35
C ASP A 389 -4.38 -18.96 22.71
N ASN A 390 -3.82 -17.89 22.13
CA ASN A 390 -2.45 -17.45 22.36
C ASN A 390 -2.15 -16.95 23.79
N LYS A 391 -3.16 -16.79 24.63
CA LYS A 391 -3.03 -16.45 26.06
C LYS A 391 -3.23 -17.69 26.94
N GLY A 392 -3.36 -18.88 26.35
CA GLY A 392 -3.61 -20.13 27.05
C GLY A 392 -5.04 -20.27 27.57
N LYS A 393 -5.99 -19.45 27.10
CA LYS A 393 -7.41 -19.62 27.45
C LYS A 393 -7.95 -20.82 26.67
N LYS A 394 -8.51 -21.79 27.40
CA LYS A 394 -9.17 -22.95 26.79
C LYS A 394 -10.49 -22.53 26.12
N LEU A 395 -10.59 -22.73 24.81
CA LEU A 395 -11.75 -22.43 23.97
C LEU A 395 -12.67 -23.65 23.80
N ARG A 396 -12.07 -24.85 23.68
CA ARG A 396 -12.76 -26.14 23.58
C ARG A 396 -12.06 -27.18 24.44
N SER A 397 -12.82 -28.13 24.99
CA SER A 397 -12.29 -29.34 25.62
C SER A 397 -13.21 -30.52 25.33
N ILE A 398 -12.65 -31.64 24.88
CA ILE A 398 -13.38 -32.86 24.60
C ILE A 398 -12.59 -34.02 25.19
N LYS A 399 -13.26 -34.86 25.97
CA LYS A 399 -12.69 -36.08 26.54
C LYS A 399 -13.18 -37.27 25.74
N SER A 400 -12.28 -38.16 25.35
CA SER A 400 -12.64 -39.42 24.72
C SER A 400 -13.21 -40.38 25.75
N ALA A 401 -14.08 -41.29 25.31
CA ALA A 401 -14.38 -42.50 26.08
C ALA A 401 -13.15 -43.44 26.10
N ILE A 402 -13.18 -44.40 27.03
CA ILE A 402 -12.25 -45.55 27.03
C ILE A 402 -12.44 -46.30 25.71
N GLU A 403 -11.35 -46.77 25.10
CA GLU A 403 -11.33 -47.41 23.76
C GLU A 403 -11.72 -46.53 22.56
N GLN A 404 -12.19 -45.29 22.78
CA GLN A 404 -12.38 -44.36 21.67
C GLN A 404 -11.02 -43.94 21.10
N THR A 405 -10.89 -43.99 19.77
CA THR A 405 -9.66 -43.65 19.04
C THR A 405 -9.72 -42.27 18.38
N GLN A 406 -10.90 -41.67 18.26
CA GLN A 406 -11.08 -40.41 17.54
C GLN A 406 -12.07 -39.48 18.25
N VAL A 407 -11.77 -38.18 18.26
CA VAL A 407 -12.69 -37.12 18.69
C VAL A 407 -12.70 -35.99 17.66
N VAL A 408 -13.83 -35.29 17.55
CA VAL A 408 -14.00 -34.16 16.60
C VAL A 408 -14.29 -32.89 17.39
N VAL A 409 -13.50 -31.86 17.14
CA VAL A 409 -13.61 -30.52 17.73
C VAL A 409 -14.28 -29.59 16.72
N ASN A 410 -15.45 -29.03 17.07
CA ASN A 410 -16.10 -28.02 16.24
C ASN A 410 -15.38 -26.66 16.37
N THR A 411 -15.02 -26.08 15.23
CA THR A 411 -14.29 -24.80 15.10
C THR A 411 -15.09 -23.68 14.42
N THR A 412 -16.35 -23.93 14.03
CA THR A 412 -17.22 -23.01 13.24
C THR A 412 -17.39 -21.60 13.83
N ASP A 413 -17.35 -21.47 15.16
CA ASP A 413 -17.56 -20.21 15.88
C ASP A 413 -16.28 -19.64 16.49
N ILE A 414 -15.12 -20.17 16.08
CA ILE A 414 -13.82 -19.72 16.56
C ILE A 414 -13.19 -18.88 15.44
N PRO A 415 -12.88 -17.59 15.68
CA PRO A 415 -12.37 -16.71 14.62
C PRO A 415 -11.10 -17.23 13.95
N ASP A 416 -10.88 -16.81 12.70
CA ASP A 416 -9.64 -17.08 11.98
C ASP A 416 -8.41 -16.72 12.82
N GLY A 417 -7.44 -17.62 12.87
CA GLY A 417 -6.23 -17.40 13.65
C GLY A 417 -5.45 -18.65 14.00
N VAL A 418 -4.39 -18.45 14.78
CA VAL A 418 -3.49 -19.50 15.28
C VAL A 418 -3.87 -19.89 16.71
N TYR A 419 -4.05 -21.18 16.94
CA TYR A 419 -4.48 -21.79 18.19
C TYR A 419 -3.58 -22.96 18.59
N PHE A 420 -3.68 -23.37 19.85
CA PHE A 420 -2.89 -24.46 20.42
C PHE A 420 -3.78 -25.63 20.80
N LEU A 421 -3.46 -26.82 20.31
CA LEU A 421 -4.14 -28.07 20.64
C LEU A 421 -3.32 -28.82 21.68
N HIS A 422 -3.89 -29.10 22.84
CA HIS A 422 -3.30 -29.95 23.87
C HIS A 422 -4.05 -31.28 23.91
N ILE A 423 -3.34 -32.40 23.77
CA ILE A 423 -3.88 -33.75 23.85
C ILE A 423 -3.27 -34.41 25.08
N LYS A 424 -4.08 -34.65 26.11
CA LYS A 424 -3.65 -35.22 27.39
C LYS A 424 -4.09 -36.66 27.53
N GLU A 425 -3.16 -37.58 27.72
CA GLU A 425 -3.42 -38.99 28.01
C GLU A 425 -2.63 -39.40 29.28
N GLY A 426 -3.34 -39.65 30.38
CA GLY A 426 -2.72 -39.83 31.69
C GLY A 426 -1.93 -38.59 32.13
N GLU A 427 -0.64 -38.77 32.42
CA GLU A 427 0.28 -37.69 32.79
C GLU A 427 0.94 -37.00 31.57
N LYS A 428 0.82 -37.58 30.37
CA LYS A 428 1.44 -37.05 29.16
C LYS A 428 0.54 -36.01 28.50
N ILE A 429 1.14 -34.91 28.04
CA ILE A 429 0.46 -33.87 27.27
C ILE A 429 1.25 -33.64 25.98
N GLU A 430 0.63 -33.94 24.85
CA GLU A 430 1.10 -33.56 23.52
C GLU A 430 0.53 -32.19 23.15
N LYS A 431 1.36 -31.30 22.59
CA LYS A 431 0.97 -29.93 22.21
C LYS A 431 1.22 -29.72 20.73
N LYS A 432 0.24 -29.18 20.01
CA LYS A 432 0.28 -28.90 18.58
C LYS A 432 -0.26 -27.51 18.29
N GLN A 433 0.03 -26.99 17.11
CA GLN A 433 -0.54 -25.75 16.59
C GLN A 433 -1.65 -26.08 15.58
N VAL A 434 -2.74 -25.33 15.63
CA VAL A 434 -3.88 -25.44 14.72
C VAL A 434 -4.19 -24.07 14.16
N ILE A 435 -4.41 -23.99 12.86
CA ILE A 435 -4.86 -22.78 12.16
C ILE A 435 -6.34 -22.95 11.88
N ILE A 436 -7.16 -21.99 12.32
CA ILE A 436 -8.57 -21.92 11.96
C ILE A 436 -8.72 -20.88 10.85
N LYS A 437 -9.42 -21.24 9.78
CA LYS A 437 -9.67 -20.38 8.63
C LYS A 437 -10.99 -20.77 7.95
N HIS A 438 -11.97 -19.88 8.01
CA HIS A 438 -13.30 -20.04 7.39
C HIS A 438 -13.35 -19.61 5.92
#